data_AF-A0A8J7Q2K1-F1
#
_entry.id   AF-A0A8J7Q2K1-F1
#
_cell.length_a   1.000
_cell.length_b   1.000
_cell.length_c   1.000
_cell.angle_alpha   90.00
_cell.angle_beta   90.00
_cell.angle_gamma   90.00
#
_symmetry.space_group_name_H-M   'P 1'
#
loop_
_entity.id
_entity.type
_entity.pdbx_description
1 polymer ?
#
loop_
_entity_poly.entity_id
_entity_poly.type
_entity_poly.pdbx_seq_one_letter_code
_entity_poly.pdbx_strand_id
1 'polypeptide(L)'
;MSTATALPSASRRAPPREMRVYSHTGLLFWWPVWAAGFLMALWTLLENRHMALVSEGAEVQGRVLIAPFDTSPLLTPVHITASPTPGAVFVVTILVVLTFGSGWMRGWRAYTFTATVAAALLLIAWLDGWDELARWASYLRVHINVGGYLVLSGGLFLLWAAQVFVVDRRRYVVFSLSQVRVHNAVGEQEQAYDTGGLAFEKDQYDWFRRLVGFGAGDLRVRVGGDWVDVRNVVRVGRRLADIERLLRTKDVD
;
A
#
# COMPACT_ATOMS: atom_id res chain seq x y z
N MET A 1 -28.35 -68.27 -9.85
CA MET A 1 -28.06 -67.45 -8.65
C MET A 1 -26.75 -66.71 -8.91
N SER A 2 -26.81 -65.43 -9.27
CA SER A 2 -25.63 -64.58 -9.46
C SER A 2 -25.68 -63.47 -8.43
N THR A 3 -24.89 -63.62 -7.38
CA THR A 3 -24.69 -62.60 -6.34
C THR A 3 -23.67 -61.60 -6.88
N ALA A 4 -24.13 -60.43 -7.29
CA ALA A 4 -23.26 -59.31 -7.62
C ALA A 4 -22.73 -58.70 -6.31
N THR A 5 -21.43 -58.81 -6.09
CA THR A 5 -20.71 -58.14 -5.00
C THR A 5 -20.78 -56.63 -5.24
N ALA A 6 -21.59 -55.91 -4.46
CA ALA A 6 -21.57 -54.46 -4.43
C ALA A 6 -20.25 -54.01 -3.77
N LEU A 7 -19.40 -53.29 -4.52
CA LEU A 7 -18.23 -52.63 -3.98
C LEU A 7 -18.68 -51.54 -2.97
N PRO A 8 -18.04 -51.44 -1.80
CA PRO A 8 -18.35 -50.37 -0.85
C PRO A 8 -18.07 -49.03 -1.53
N SER A 9 -19.08 -48.16 -1.50
CA SER A 9 -18.98 -46.79 -1.96
C SER A 9 -17.85 -46.12 -1.18
N ALA A 10 -16.72 -45.86 -1.82
CA ALA A 10 -15.67 -45.05 -1.23
C ALA A 10 -16.28 -43.69 -0.88
N SER A 11 -16.57 -43.48 0.42
CA SER A 11 -16.96 -42.19 0.95
C SER A 11 -15.84 -41.22 0.60
N ARG A 12 -16.08 -40.43 -0.44
CA ARG A 12 -15.21 -39.34 -0.88
C ARG A 12 -15.23 -38.32 0.26
N ARG A 13 -14.38 -38.51 1.29
CA ARG A 13 -14.16 -37.50 2.33
C ARG A 13 -13.87 -36.21 1.59
N ALA A 14 -14.78 -35.24 1.70
CA ALA A 14 -14.51 -33.90 1.20
C ALA A 14 -13.16 -33.50 1.79
N PRO A 15 -12.24 -32.93 0.98
CA PRO A 15 -10.97 -32.47 1.51
C PRO A 15 -11.26 -31.59 2.73
N PRO A 16 -10.52 -31.74 3.84
CA PRO A 16 -10.73 -30.92 5.02
C PRO A 16 -10.74 -29.46 4.57
N ARG A 17 -11.73 -28.69 5.04
CA ARG A 17 -11.84 -27.27 4.72
C ARG A 17 -10.63 -26.56 5.33
N GLU A 18 -9.58 -26.44 4.54
CA GLU A 18 -8.38 -25.70 4.89
C GLU A 18 -8.54 -24.24 4.48
N MET A 19 -8.21 -23.35 5.40
CA MET A 19 -8.22 -21.92 5.15
C MET A 19 -6.82 -21.35 5.21
N ARG A 20 -6.38 -20.76 4.09
CA ARG A 20 -5.08 -20.10 3.99
C ARG A 20 -5.22 -18.60 4.26
N VAL A 21 -4.43 -18.11 5.20
CA VAL A 21 -4.32 -16.69 5.53
C VAL A 21 -2.94 -16.20 5.16
N TYR A 22 -2.88 -15.24 4.24
CA TYR A 22 -1.62 -14.68 3.73
C TYR A 22 -1.23 -13.43 4.52
N SER A 23 0.06 -13.37 4.87
CA SER A 23 0.66 -12.17 5.44
C SER A 23 1.25 -11.31 4.33
N HIS A 24 1.06 -10.00 4.42
CA HIS A 24 1.60 -9.05 3.44
C HIS A 24 2.66 -8.16 4.08
N THR A 25 3.54 -7.61 3.26
CA THR A 25 4.50 -6.60 3.69
C THR A 25 3.88 -5.21 3.74
N GLY A 26 4.58 -4.26 4.39
CA GLY A 26 4.15 -2.85 4.39
C GLY A 26 4.11 -2.22 3.01
N LEU A 27 4.76 -2.82 2.01
CA LEU A 27 4.71 -2.35 0.62
C LEU A 27 3.29 -2.44 0.04
N LEU A 28 2.42 -3.28 0.60
CA LEU A 28 1.01 -3.34 0.21
C LEU A 28 0.35 -1.95 0.15
N PHE A 29 0.69 -1.06 1.09
CA PHE A 29 0.10 0.28 1.19
C PHE A 29 0.68 1.33 0.24
N TRP A 30 1.70 0.98 -0.55
CA TRP A 30 2.39 1.92 -1.44
C TRP A 30 1.72 2.13 -2.79
N TRP A 31 0.62 1.42 -3.04
CA TRP A 31 -0.07 1.52 -4.31
C TRP A 31 -0.57 2.92 -4.70
N PRO A 32 -1.02 3.79 -3.76
CA PRO A 32 -1.47 5.13 -4.13
C PRO A 32 -0.36 5.96 -4.77
N VAL A 33 0.91 5.73 -4.41
CA VAL A 33 2.04 6.50 -4.96
C VAL A 33 2.19 6.21 -6.45
N TRP A 34 2.31 4.95 -6.84
CA TRP A 34 2.45 4.62 -8.27
C TRP A 34 1.17 4.96 -9.05
N ALA A 35 0.00 4.80 -8.44
CA ALA A 35 -1.27 5.14 -9.10
C ALA A 35 -1.39 6.65 -9.34
N ALA A 36 -1.12 7.47 -8.32
CA ALA A 36 -1.13 8.91 -8.44
C ALA A 36 -0.11 9.39 -9.47
N GLY A 37 1.10 8.84 -9.48
CA GLY A 37 2.10 9.24 -10.46
C GLY A 37 1.73 8.88 -11.90
N PHE A 38 1.09 7.73 -12.16
CA PHE A 38 0.51 7.46 -13.49
C PHE A 38 -0.62 8.43 -13.86
N LEU A 39 -1.47 8.80 -12.90
CA LEU A 39 -2.51 9.81 -13.14
C LEU A 39 -1.91 11.20 -13.45
N MET A 40 -0.85 11.60 -12.76
CA MET A 40 -0.16 12.88 -13.01
C MET A 40 0.62 12.86 -14.32
N ALA A 41 1.19 11.70 -14.71
CA ALA A 41 1.77 11.50 -16.04
C ALA A 41 0.71 11.67 -17.13
N LEU A 42 -0.46 11.03 -16.97
CA LEU A 42 -1.57 11.15 -17.91
C LEU A 42 -2.06 12.59 -18.02
N TRP A 43 -2.28 13.28 -16.89
CA TRP A 43 -2.61 14.71 -16.88
C TRP A 43 -1.58 15.50 -17.70
N THR A 44 -0.30 15.33 -17.39
CA THR A 44 0.78 16.09 -18.06
C THR A 44 0.85 15.81 -19.57
N LEU A 45 0.56 14.58 -19.99
CA LEU A 45 0.45 14.23 -21.41
C LEU A 45 -0.75 14.93 -22.09
N LEU A 46 -1.89 14.99 -21.41
CA LEU A 46 -3.10 15.65 -21.93
C LEU A 46 -2.94 17.16 -22.09
N GLU A 47 -2.12 17.82 -21.25
CA GLU A 47 -1.81 19.25 -21.40
C GLU A 47 -0.94 19.55 -22.63
N ASN A 48 -0.20 18.56 -23.15
CA ASN A 48 0.65 18.66 -24.34
C ASN A 48 1.58 19.88 -24.40
N ARG A 49 2.14 20.26 -23.24
CA ARG A 49 3.10 21.37 -23.11
C ARG A 49 4.52 20.84 -23.05
N HIS A 50 5.43 21.52 -23.73
CA HIS A 50 6.82 21.10 -23.86
C HIS A 50 7.75 22.09 -23.16
N MET A 51 8.82 21.57 -22.56
CA MET A 51 9.91 22.40 -22.07
C MET A 51 10.72 22.92 -23.24
N ALA A 52 10.98 24.23 -23.25
CA ALA A 52 11.97 24.84 -24.13
C ALA A 52 13.23 25.13 -23.33
N LEU A 53 14.38 24.63 -23.80
CA LEU A 53 15.67 25.01 -23.24
C LEU A 53 16.09 26.34 -23.85
N VAL A 54 16.33 27.33 -22.99
CA VAL A 54 16.80 28.65 -23.39
C VAL A 54 18.31 28.59 -23.54
N SER A 55 18.81 28.87 -24.75
CA SER A 55 20.26 28.92 -25.01
C SER A 55 20.89 30.09 -24.28
N GLU A 56 22.17 29.96 -23.92
CA GLU A 56 22.93 31.03 -23.27
C GLU A 56 22.91 32.30 -24.15
N GLY A 57 22.53 33.44 -23.58
CA GLY A 57 22.39 34.72 -24.29
C GLY A 57 21.04 34.95 -24.99
N ALA A 58 20.09 34.00 -24.95
CA ALA A 58 18.73 34.25 -25.43
C ALA A 58 17.92 35.09 -24.43
N GLU A 59 17.20 36.08 -24.94
CA GLU A 59 16.33 36.94 -24.14
C GLU A 59 14.89 36.38 -24.16
N VAL A 60 14.31 36.21 -22.98
CA VAL A 60 12.91 35.76 -22.84
C VAL A 60 12.03 37.00 -22.69
N GLN A 61 11.45 37.47 -23.79
CA GLN A 61 10.44 38.54 -23.77
C GLN A 61 9.04 37.94 -23.65
N GLY A 62 8.59 37.75 -22.42
CA GLY A 62 7.26 37.21 -22.12
C GLY A 62 7.13 35.74 -22.52
N ARG A 63 6.34 35.45 -23.57
CA ARG A 63 6.13 34.09 -24.11
C ARG A 63 6.91 33.83 -25.41
N VAL A 64 7.69 34.82 -25.87
CA VAL A 64 8.49 34.73 -27.09
C VAL A 64 9.94 34.52 -26.70
N LEU A 65 10.53 33.45 -27.21
CA LEU A 65 11.97 33.19 -27.10
C LEU A 65 12.66 33.90 -28.27
N ILE A 66 13.44 34.94 -27.98
CA ILE A 66 14.28 35.61 -28.98
C ILE A 66 15.65 34.97 -28.85
N ALA A 67 15.91 33.98 -29.69
CA ALA A 67 17.23 33.37 -29.78
C ALA A 67 18.20 34.32 -30.52
N PRO A 68 19.49 34.35 -30.15
CA PRO A 68 20.52 35.00 -30.95
C PRO A 68 20.49 34.42 -32.38
N PHE A 69 20.77 35.28 -33.38
CA PHE A 69 20.79 34.90 -34.79
C PHE A 69 21.45 33.51 -35.00
N ASP A 70 20.77 32.65 -35.77
CA ASP A 70 21.18 31.28 -36.14
C ASP A 70 21.05 30.16 -35.09
N THR A 71 20.51 30.45 -33.89
CA THR A 71 20.20 29.40 -32.89
C THR A 71 18.71 29.06 -32.91
N SER A 72 18.32 27.93 -33.51
CA SER A 72 16.96 27.42 -33.34
C SER A 72 16.75 27.02 -31.87
N PRO A 73 15.65 27.43 -31.20
CA PRO A 73 15.37 26.95 -29.85
C PRO A 73 15.29 25.43 -29.88
N LEU A 74 16.10 24.76 -29.06
CA LEU A 74 16.04 23.32 -28.88
C LEU A 74 14.75 22.99 -28.14
N LEU A 75 13.68 22.77 -28.91
CA LEU A 75 12.43 22.19 -28.42
C LEU A 75 12.71 20.75 -28.01
N THR A 76 12.93 20.55 -26.72
CA THR A 76 13.00 19.21 -26.16
C THR A 76 11.59 18.61 -26.12
N PRO A 77 11.38 17.36 -26.58
CA PRO A 77 10.10 16.66 -26.51
C PRO A 77 9.79 16.20 -25.06
N VAL A 78 10.03 17.07 -24.08
CA VAL A 78 9.82 16.79 -22.66
C VAL A 78 8.53 17.45 -22.23
N HIS A 79 7.51 16.62 -22.02
CA HIS A 79 6.21 17.05 -21.55
C HIS A 79 6.26 17.52 -20.09
N ILE A 80 5.78 18.75 -19.84
CA ILE A 80 5.69 19.34 -18.52
C ILE A 80 4.45 20.24 -18.40
N THR A 81 3.73 20.11 -17.30
CA THR A 81 2.53 20.91 -17.00
C THR A 81 2.96 22.31 -16.59
N ALA A 82 2.20 23.36 -16.96
CA ALA A 82 2.57 24.71 -16.49
C ALA A 82 2.21 24.94 -15.02
N SER A 83 1.17 24.27 -14.52
CA SER A 83 0.81 24.34 -13.11
C SER A 83 1.76 23.45 -12.27
N PRO A 84 2.16 23.86 -11.07
CA PRO A 84 2.92 23.01 -10.15
C PRO A 84 2.03 21.95 -9.47
N THR A 85 0.71 21.99 -9.70
CA THR A 85 -0.28 21.18 -9.00
C THR A 85 -0.04 19.67 -9.15
N PRO A 86 0.23 19.12 -10.34
CA PRO A 86 0.50 17.69 -10.46
C PRO A 86 1.75 17.24 -9.69
N GLY A 87 2.79 18.07 -9.65
CA GLY A 87 4.01 17.78 -8.91
C GLY A 87 3.76 17.80 -7.40
N ALA A 88 3.07 18.84 -6.93
CA ALA A 88 2.69 18.98 -5.53
C ALA A 88 1.80 17.81 -5.06
N VAL A 89 0.77 17.42 -5.83
CA VAL A 89 -0.11 16.30 -5.49
C VAL A 89 0.66 14.99 -5.39
N PHE A 90 1.60 14.73 -6.30
CA PHE A 90 2.43 13.53 -6.26
C PHE A 90 3.34 13.51 -5.02
N VAL A 91 4.00 14.62 -4.71
CA VAL A 91 4.85 14.73 -3.50
C VAL A 91 4.02 14.57 -2.22
N VAL A 92 2.87 15.23 -2.12
CA VAL A 92 1.96 15.07 -0.97
C VAL A 92 1.51 13.62 -0.83
N THR A 93 1.21 12.93 -1.92
CA THR A 93 0.85 11.50 -1.90
C THR A 93 1.98 10.65 -1.33
N ILE A 94 3.23 10.89 -1.75
CA ILE A 94 4.42 10.21 -1.21
C ILE A 94 4.54 10.47 0.29
N LEU A 95 4.44 11.72 0.72
CA LEU A 95 4.55 12.09 2.13
C LEU A 95 3.49 11.39 2.96
N VAL A 96 2.22 11.42 2.54
CA VAL A 96 1.13 10.71 3.23
C VAL A 96 1.43 9.22 3.34
N VAL A 97 1.88 8.57 2.26
CA VAL A 97 2.19 7.13 2.28
C VAL A 97 3.42 6.82 3.13
N LEU A 98 4.44 7.68 3.17
CA LEU A 98 5.61 7.50 4.05
C LEU A 98 5.21 7.62 5.53
N THR A 99 4.44 8.65 5.83
CA THR A 99 3.92 8.99 7.15
C THR A 99 3.04 7.88 7.71
N PHE A 100 2.05 7.42 6.95
CA PHE A 100 1.05 6.45 7.43
C PHE A 100 1.30 4.99 7.02
N GLY A 101 2.06 4.75 5.96
CA GLY A 101 2.37 3.41 5.45
C GLY A 101 3.49 2.72 6.22
N SER A 102 4.42 3.48 6.81
CA SER A 102 5.36 2.94 7.78
C SER A 102 4.62 2.67 9.10
N GLY A 103 4.87 1.53 9.75
CA GLY A 103 4.16 1.17 10.99
C GLY A 103 4.40 2.08 12.19
N TRP A 104 5.08 3.21 11.97
CA TRP A 104 5.48 4.18 12.96
C TRP A 104 4.32 5.03 13.50
N MET A 105 3.38 5.44 12.65
CA MET A 105 2.23 6.27 13.06
C MET A 105 1.01 5.44 13.45
N ARG A 106 1.23 4.34 14.18
CA ARG A 106 0.15 3.47 14.69
C ARG A 106 -0.19 3.77 16.15
N GLY A 107 -1.44 3.50 16.52
CA GLY A 107 -1.92 3.59 17.90
C GLY A 107 -1.75 4.99 18.49
N TRP A 108 -1.20 5.07 19.71
CA TRP A 108 -1.04 6.33 20.44
C TRP A 108 -0.21 7.38 19.69
N ARG A 109 0.77 6.95 18.87
CA ARG A 109 1.65 7.85 18.10
C ARG A 109 0.90 8.63 17.02
N ALA A 110 -0.16 8.04 16.46
CA ALA A 110 -1.02 8.72 15.49
C ALA A 110 -1.76 9.89 16.15
N TYR A 111 -2.30 9.65 17.36
CA TYR A 111 -3.03 10.64 18.12
C TYR A 111 -2.11 11.77 18.59
N THR A 112 -0.91 11.46 19.09
CA THR A 112 0.05 12.49 19.49
C THR A 112 0.55 13.30 18.30
N PHE A 113 0.87 12.67 17.17
CA PHE A 113 1.23 13.39 15.94
C PHE A 113 0.09 14.34 15.51
N THR A 114 -1.15 13.85 15.49
CA THR A 114 -2.31 14.67 15.12
C THR A 114 -2.51 15.83 16.09
N ALA A 115 -2.37 15.60 17.39
CA ALA A 115 -2.46 16.65 18.40
C ALA A 115 -1.35 17.70 18.25
N THR A 116 -0.12 17.28 17.95
CA THR A 116 1.02 18.18 17.69
C THR A 116 0.78 19.02 16.43
N VAL A 117 0.32 18.41 15.34
CA VAL A 117 -0.02 19.14 14.11
C VAL A 117 -1.16 20.14 14.37
N ALA A 118 -2.21 19.73 15.09
CA ALA A 118 -3.30 20.62 15.46
C ALA A 118 -2.82 21.79 16.32
N ALA A 119 -1.99 21.52 17.34
CA ALA A 119 -1.40 22.56 18.18
C ALA A 119 -0.51 23.52 17.38
N ALA A 120 0.30 23.02 16.43
CA ALA A 120 1.11 23.86 15.55
C ALA A 120 0.25 24.75 14.63
N LEU A 121 -0.82 24.21 14.04
CA LEU A 121 -1.76 24.97 13.21
C LEU A 121 -2.50 26.04 14.03
N LEU A 122 -2.91 25.71 15.27
CA LEU A 122 -3.51 26.67 16.20
C LEU A 122 -2.51 27.76 16.61
N LEU A 123 -1.24 27.41 16.81
CA LEU A 123 -0.18 28.39 17.10
C LEU A 123 0.03 29.33 15.91
N ILE A 124 0.08 28.82 14.68
CA ILE A 124 0.17 29.64 13.46
C ILE A 124 -1.04 30.56 13.36
N ALA A 125 -2.24 30.03 13.61
CA ALA A 125 -3.46 30.83 13.61
C ALA A 125 -3.46 31.91 14.69
N TRP A 126 -2.93 31.61 15.87
CA TRP A 126 -2.81 32.57 16.97
C TRP A 126 -1.80 33.70 16.69
N LEU A 127 -0.77 33.42 15.90
CA LEU A 127 0.26 34.38 15.49
C LEU A 127 -0.09 35.16 14.21
N ASP A 128 -1.31 35.02 13.68
CA ASP A 128 -1.72 35.54 12.35
C ASP A 128 -0.75 35.11 11.22
N GLY A 129 -0.12 33.94 11.35
CA GLY A 129 0.94 33.47 10.46
C GLY A 129 0.46 32.83 9.15
N TRP A 130 -0.85 32.81 8.88
CA TRP A 130 -1.42 32.17 7.69
C TRP A 130 -0.96 32.81 6.39
N ASP A 131 -0.85 34.13 6.34
CA ASP A 131 -0.43 34.85 5.14
C ASP A 131 1.04 34.55 4.78
N GLU A 132 1.91 34.50 5.79
CA GLU A 132 3.32 34.15 5.61
C GLU A 132 3.46 32.68 5.19
N LEU A 133 2.72 31.77 5.84
CA LEU A 133 2.71 30.36 5.47
C LEU A 133 2.21 30.14 4.04
N ALA A 134 1.14 30.83 3.63
CA ALA A 134 0.62 30.78 2.27
C ALA A 134 1.63 31.33 1.25
N ARG A 135 2.36 32.39 1.61
CA ARG A 135 3.45 32.93 0.79
C ARG A 135 4.59 31.93 0.63
N TRP A 136 5.04 31.31 1.71
CA TRP A 136 6.05 30.24 1.65
C TRP A 136 5.58 29.05 0.81
N ALA A 137 4.34 28.62 0.98
CA ALA A 137 3.75 27.56 0.17
C ALA A 137 3.71 27.94 -1.32
N SER A 138 3.51 29.22 -1.66
CA SER A 138 3.48 29.69 -3.05
C SER A 138 4.86 29.63 -3.75
N TYR A 139 5.96 29.63 -2.97
CA TYR A 139 7.31 29.41 -3.49
C TYR A 139 7.59 27.95 -3.80
N LEU A 140 6.79 27.02 -3.25
CA LEU A 140 6.92 25.59 -3.48
C LEU A 140 6.35 25.19 -4.85
N ARG A 141 7.05 25.57 -5.92
CA ARG A 141 6.69 25.22 -7.30
C ARG A 141 7.36 23.91 -7.68
N VAL A 142 6.65 22.81 -7.44
CA VAL A 142 7.12 21.47 -7.80
C VAL A 142 6.66 21.14 -9.21
N HIS A 143 7.59 21.15 -10.16
CA HIS A 143 7.34 20.72 -11.53
C HIS A 143 8.09 19.41 -11.80
N ILE A 144 7.35 18.40 -12.25
CA ILE A 144 7.90 17.09 -12.62
C ILE A 144 7.47 16.83 -14.06
N ASN A 145 8.40 16.36 -14.89
CA ASN A 145 8.11 16.00 -16.27
C ASN A 145 7.45 14.61 -16.37
N VAL A 146 6.86 14.29 -17.52
CA VAL A 146 6.21 12.97 -17.74
C VAL A 146 7.18 11.81 -17.47
N GLY A 147 8.43 11.92 -17.93
CA GLY A 147 9.44 10.90 -17.71
C GLY A 147 9.67 10.59 -16.23
N GLY A 148 9.75 11.63 -15.39
CA GLY A 148 9.92 11.51 -13.95
C GLY A 148 8.76 10.76 -13.30
N TYR A 149 7.52 11.10 -13.65
CA TYR A 149 6.35 10.37 -13.17
C TYR A 149 6.37 8.91 -13.59
N LEU A 150 6.64 8.63 -14.88
CA LEU A 150 6.62 7.27 -15.43
C LEU A 150 7.72 6.38 -14.85
N VAL A 151 8.94 6.90 -14.70
CA VAL A 151 10.08 6.14 -14.15
C VAL A 151 9.84 5.82 -12.68
N LEU A 152 9.47 6.80 -11.86
CA LEU A 152 9.23 6.59 -10.43
C LEU A 152 8.03 5.66 -10.20
N SER A 153 6.93 5.90 -10.89
CA SER A 153 5.69 5.11 -10.73
C SER A 153 5.83 3.71 -11.32
N GLY A 154 6.46 3.59 -12.49
CA GLY A 154 6.72 2.31 -13.14
C GLY A 154 7.65 1.43 -12.31
N GLY A 155 8.77 1.98 -11.84
CA GLY A 155 9.70 1.26 -10.97
C GLY A 155 9.03 0.79 -9.68
N LEU A 156 8.29 1.69 -9.02
CA LEU A 156 7.56 1.35 -7.79
C LEU A 156 6.45 0.33 -8.05
N PHE A 157 5.70 0.45 -9.15
CA PHE A 157 4.66 -0.51 -9.52
C PHE A 157 5.23 -1.90 -9.73
N LEU A 158 6.34 -2.04 -10.45
CA LEU A 158 6.99 -3.32 -10.68
C LEU A 158 7.47 -3.95 -9.38
N LEU A 159 8.12 -3.17 -8.52
CA LEU A 159 8.56 -3.62 -7.19
C LEU A 159 7.36 -4.04 -6.33
N TRP A 160 6.31 -3.22 -6.31
CA TRP A 160 5.06 -3.49 -5.59
C TRP A 160 4.40 -4.77 -6.09
N ALA A 161 4.29 -4.96 -7.40
CA ALA A 161 3.67 -6.11 -8.01
C ALA A 161 4.46 -7.40 -7.73
N ALA A 162 5.79 -7.35 -7.88
CA ALA A 162 6.65 -8.47 -7.54
C ALA A 162 6.50 -8.84 -6.05
N GLN A 163 6.49 -7.85 -5.16
CA GLN A 163 6.33 -8.09 -3.74
C GLN A 163 4.97 -8.73 -3.41
N VAL A 164 3.86 -8.12 -3.85
CA VAL A 164 2.50 -8.56 -3.48
C VAL A 164 2.15 -9.90 -4.14
N PHE A 165 2.53 -10.11 -5.40
CA PHE A 165 2.12 -11.31 -6.14
C PHE A 165 3.12 -12.45 -6.08
N VAL A 166 4.40 -12.21 -5.78
CA VAL A 166 5.43 -13.27 -5.73
C VAL A 166 5.92 -13.52 -4.31
N VAL A 167 6.30 -12.47 -3.57
CA VAL A 167 6.94 -12.63 -2.25
C VAL A 167 5.90 -12.86 -1.16
N ASP A 168 4.87 -12.02 -1.08
CA ASP A 168 3.84 -12.09 -0.04
C ASP A 168 3.02 -13.39 -0.14
N ARG A 169 2.88 -13.97 -1.34
CA ARG A 169 2.23 -15.29 -1.52
C ARG A 169 2.98 -16.45 -0.87
N ARG A 170 4.25 -16.28 -0.47
CA ARG A 170 5.07 -17.32 0.15
C ARG A 170 4.91 -17.40 1.67
N ARG A 171 4.28 -16.41 2.32
CA ARG A 171 4.06 -16.36 3.77
C ARG A 171 2.58 -16.56 4.08
N TYR A 172 2.23 -17.74 4.58
CA TYR A 172 0.84 -18.06 4.89
C TYR A 172 0.71 -19.00 6.08
N VAL A 173 -0.42 -18.89 6.75
CA VAL A 173 -0.84 -19.82 7.81
C VAL A 173 -2.03 -20.62 7.28
N VAL A 174 -1.97 -21.94 7.43
CA VAL A 174 -3.07 -22.84 7.08
C VAL A 174 -3.78 -23.24 8.36
N PHE A 175 -5.07 -22.92 8.44
CA PHE A 175 -5.95 -23.37 9.50
C PHE A 175 -6.72 -24.60 9.02
N SER A 176 -6.64 -25.69 9.79
CA SER A 176 -7.44 -26.91 9.60
C SER A 176 -8.15 -27.26 10.91
N LEU A 177 -9.12 -28.20 10.86
CA LEU A 177 -9.91 -28.59 12.04
C LEU A 177 -9.08 -29.25 13.15
N SER A 178 -8.00 -29.94 12.80
CA SER A 178 -7.15 -30.65 13.77
C SER A 178 -5.84 -29.93 14.06
N GLN A 179 -5.32 -29.15 13.10
CA GLN A 179 -4.00 -28.54 13.22
C GLN A 179 -3.94 -27.13 12.63
N VAL A 180 -3.13 -26.28 13.22
CA VAL A 180 -2.70 -25.01 12.60
C VAL A 180 -1.26 -25.19 12.12
N ARG A 181 -1.05 -24.95 10.82
CA ARG A 181 0.26 -25.05 10.18
C ARG A 181 0.76 -23.67 9.81
N VAL A 182 1.87 -23.26 10.41
CA VAL A 182 2.50 -21.97 10.15
C VAL A 182 3.60 -22.18 9.12
N HIS A 183 3.47 -21.55 7.95
CA HIS A 183 4.53 -21.52 6.94
C HIS A 183 5.16 -20.13 6.91
N ASN A 184 6.24 -19.99 7.67
CA ASN A 184 7.16 -18.87 7.52
C ASN A 184 8.08 -19.15 6.31
N ALA A 185 8.54 -18.09 5.65
CA ALA A 185 9.09 -18.18 4.28
C ALA A 185 10.29 -19.15 4.13
N VAL A 186 10.43 -19.66 2.88
CA VAL A 186 11.55 -20.44 2.30
C VAL A 186 12.70 -20.79 3.28
N GLY A 187 12.65 -22.00 3.83
CA GLY A 187 13.73 -22.59 4.63
C GLY A 187 13.37 -22.93 6.08
N GLU A 188 12.22 -22.47 6.60
CA GLU A 188 11.76 -22.75 7.96
C GLU A 188 10.84 -23.98 8.06
N GLN A 189 10.95 -24.70 9.18
CA GLN A 189 10.18 -25.91 9.49
C GLN A 189 8.67 -25.63 9.52
N GLU A 190 7.87 -26.51 8.89
CA GLU A 190 6.41 -26.54 9.03
C GLU A 190 6.07 -26.90 10.48
N GLN A 191 5.76 -25.89 11.30
CA GLN A 191 5.32 -26.13 12.67
C GLN A 191 3.81 -26.37 12.64
N ALA A 192 3.44 -27.64 12.83
CA ALA A 192 2.06 -28.07 12.99
C ALA A 192 1.75 -28.14 14.48
N TYR A 193 0.79 -27.34 14.92
CA TYR A 193 0.32 -27.33 16.30
C TYR A 193 -1.11 -27.84 16.37
N ASP A 194 -1.45 -28.48 17.48
CA ASP A 194 -2.83 -28.87 17.77
C ASP A 194 -3.70 -27.62 18.02
N THR A 195 -5.00 -27.76 17.75
CA THR A 195 -6.02 -26.70 17.86
C THR A 195 -6.40 -26.41 19.33
N GLY A 196 -5.93 -27.23 20.27
CA GLY A 196 -6.20 -27.07 21.71
C GLY A 196 -5.62 -25.76 22.25
N GLY A 197 -6.47 -24.87 22.77
CA GLY A 197 -6.06 -23.62 23.39
C GLY A 197 -5.79 -22.46 22.43
N LEU A 198 -6.29 -22.51 21.18
CA LEU A 198 -6.22 -21.38 20.25
C LEU A 198 -6.92 -20.14 20.81
N ALA A 199 -6.20 -19.02 20.83
CA ALA A 199 -6.77 -17.71 21.05
C ALA A 199 -6.42 -16.78 19.88
N PHE A 200 -7.40 -16.01 19.42
CA PHE A 200 -7.21 -15.03 18.37
C PHE A 200 -7.32 -13.64 18.95
N GLU A 201 -6.29 -12.83 18.74
CA GLU A 201 -6.33 -11.42 19.06
C GLU A 201 -6.19 -10.63 17.76
N LYS A 202 -7.16 -9.75 17.52
CA LYS A 202 -7.13 -8.84 16.39
C LYS A 202 -6.60 -7.50 16.88
N ASP A 203 -5.44 -7.10 16.37
CA ASP A 203 -4.90 -5.78 16.67
C ASP A 203 -5.75 -4.67 16.01
N GLN A 204 -5.76 -3.52 16.67
CA GLN A 204 -6.65 -2.40 16.33
C GLN A 204 -6.49 -1.91 14.88
N TYR A 205 -7.63 -1.60 14.27
CA TYR A 205 -7.76 -1.03 12.93
C TYR A 205 -7.44 0.47 12.94
N ASP A 206 -6.52 0.92 12.11
CA ASP A 206 -6.38 2.34 11.76
C ASP A 206 -7.17 2.69 10.47
N TRP A 207 -7.46 3.98 10.27
CA TRP A 207 -8.23 4.45 9.12
C TRP A 207 -7.47 4.27 7.80
N PHE A 208 -6.14 4.36 7.83
CA PHE A 208 -5.29 4.27 6.66
C PHE A 208 -5.32 2.85 6.06
N ARG A 209 -5.18 1.81 6.88
CA ARG A 209 -5.29 0.40 6.45
C ARG A 209 -6.70 0.03 6.01
N ARG A 210 -7.73 0.70 6.56
CA ARG A 210 -9.11 0.54 6.08
C ARG A 210 -9.27 1.01 4.64
N LEU A 211 -8.76 2.20 4.34
CA LEU A 211 -8.92 2.85 3.04
C LEU A 211 -7.89 2.35 2.02
N VAL A 212 -6.60 2.53 2.31
CA VAL A 212 -5.47 2.22 1.42
C VAL A 212 -5.11 0.75 1.48
N GLY A 213 -5.24 0.12 2.65
CA GLY A 213 -4.88 -1.28 2.89
C GLY A 213 -5.93 -2.32 2.52
N PHE A 214 -7.04 -1.94 1.87
CA PHE A 214 -8.17 -2.83 1.59
C PHE A 214 -8.75 -3.50 2.85
N GLY A 215 -8.70 -2.81 3.99
CA GLY A 215 -9.07 -3.36 5.27
C GLY A 215 -8.06 -4.37 5.81
N ALA A 216 -6.77 -4.19 5.54
CA ALA A 216 -5.74 -5.01 6.15
C ALA A 216 -5.65 -4.78 7.67
N GLY A 217 -5.30 -5.83 8.42
CA GLY A 217 -5.01 -5.74 9.85
C GLY A 217 -4.07 -6.85 10.28
N ASP A 218 -3.53 -6.73 11.49
CA ASP A 218 -2.66 -7.76 12.07
C ASP A 218 -3.51 -8.76 12.86
N LEU A 219 -3.17 -10.04 12.74
CA LEU A 219 -3.82 -11.14 13.42
C LEU A 219 -2.77 -11.84 14.29
N ARG A 220 -2.93 -11.77 15.60
CA ARG A 220 -2.12 -12.52 16.56
C ARG A 220 -2.85 -13.81 16.89
N VAL A 221 -2.18 -14.93 16.71
CA VAL A 221 -2.73 -16.27 16.99
C VAL A 221 -1.89 -16.90 18.07
N ARG A 222 -2.51 -17.30 19.17
CA ARG A 222 -1.84 -18.06 20.23
C ARG A 222 -1.87 -19.53 19.89
N VAL A 223 -0.70 -20.12 19.72
CA VAL A 223 -0.53 -21.51 19.30
C VAL A 223 0.58 -22.16 20.13
N GLY A 224 0.31 -23.30 20.78
CA GLY A 224 1.32 -23.99 21.60
C GLY A 224 1.81 -23.18 22.81
N GLY A 225 1.03 -22.19 23.27
CA GLY A 225 1.40 -21.28 24.36
C GLY A 225 1.98 -19.94 23.89
N ASP A 226 2.56 -19.88 22.69
CA ASP A 226 3.24 -18.72 22.11
C ASP A 226 2.37 -17.94 21.12
N TRP A 227 2.66 -16.65 20.93
CA TRP A 227 1.96 -15.80 19.98
C TRP A 227 2.67 -15.75 18.63
N VAL A 228 1.95 -16.10 17.58
CA VAL A 228 2.37 -15.94 16.18
C VAL A 228 1.67 -14.73 15.57
N ASP A 229 2.44 -13.77 15.07
CA ASP A 229 1.95 -12.54 14.45
C ASP A 229 1.84 -12.70 12.92
N VAL A 230 0.60 -12.66 12.41
CA VAL A 230 0.30 -12.66 10.98
C VAL A 230 -0.04 -11.24 10.54
N ARG A 231 0.94 -10.58 9.93
CA ARG A 231 0.85 -9.15 9.60
C ARG A 231 0.09 -8.86 8.32
N ASN A 232 -0.58 -7.71 8.28
CA ASN A 232 -1.25 -7.14 7.10
C ASN A 232 -2.16 -8.15 6.37
N VAL A 233 -2.98 -8.89 7.10
CA VAL A 233 -3.99 -9.78 6.53
C VAL A 233 -5.08 -8.94 5.89
N VAL A 234 -5.19 -8.99 4.56
CA VAL A 234 -6.22 -8.26 3.81
C VAL A 234 -7.60 -8.74 4.23
N ARG A 235 -8.49 -7.78 4.55
CA ARG A 235 -9.84 -8.03 5.06
C ARG A 235 -9.85 -8.96 6.28
N VAL A 236 -8.96 -8.70 7.24
CA VAL A 236 -8.78 -9.54 8.45
C VAL A 236 -10.10 -9.84 9.17
N GLY A 237 -11.05 -8.90 9.21
CA GLY A 237 -12.35 -9.12 9.86
C GLY A 237 -13.18 -10.24 9.22
N ARG A 238 -13.20 -10.32 7.88
CA ARG A 238 -13.88 -11.43 7.18
C ARG A 238 -13.14 -12.74 7.41
N ARG A 239 -11.80 -12.70 7.36
CA ARG A 239 -10.97 -13.88 7.57
C ARG A 239 -11.11 -14.46 8.97
N LEU A 240 -11.18 -13.61 10.00
CA LEU A 240 -11.41 -14.06 11.37
C LEU A 240 -12.79 -14.72 11.53
N ALA A 241 -13.85 -14.12 10.97
CA ALA A 241 -15.18 -14.71 11.01
C ALA A 241 -15.26 -16.07 10.29
N ASP A 242 -14.52 -16.24 9.19
CA ASP A 242 -14.43 -17.52 8.48
C ASP A 242 -13.68 -18.58 9.33
N ILE A 243 -12.60 -18.20 10.01
CA ILE A 243 -11.84 -19.08 10.92
C ILE A 243 -12.71 -19.51 12.10
N GLU A 244 -13.42 -18.57 12.74
CA GLU A 244 -14.32 -18.87 13.86
C GLU A 244 -15.44 -19.85 13.46
N ARG A 245 -16.00 -19.69 12.25
CA ARG A 245 -16.99 -20.63 11.70
C ARG A 245 -16.41 -22.02 11.49
N LEU A 246 -15.18 -22.11 10.98
CA LEU A 246 -14.50 -23.40 10.79
C LEU A 246 -14.29 -24.11 12.13
N LEU A 247 -13.82 -23.37 13.14
CA LEU A 247 -13.56 -23.94 14.48
C LEU A 247 -14.84 -24.34 15.21
N ARG A 248 -15.91 -23.54 15.13
CA ARG A 248 -17.21 -23.90 15.73
C ARG A 248 -17.81 -25.19 15.17
N THR A 249 -17.51 -25.53 13.92
CA THR A 249 -18.01 -26.79 13.32
C THR A 249 -17.36 -28.01 13.98
N LYS A 250 -16.14 -27.88 14.52
CA LYS A 250 -15.44 -28.95 15.23
C LYS A 250 -16.10 -29.32 16.56
N ASP A 251 -16.67 -28.35 17.28
CA ASP A 251 -17.25 -28.59 18.61
C ASP A 251 -18.62 -29.31 18.57
N VAL A 252 -19.21 -29.44 17.38
CA VAL A 252 -20.55 -30.03 17.18
C VAL A 252 -20.49 -31.50 16.76
N ASP A 253 -19.34 -31.98 16.29
CA ASP A 253 -19.08 -33.36 15.86
C ASP A 253 -18.27 -34.14 16.90
#